data_AF-A0A381RWF9-F1
#
_entry.id   AF-A0A381RWF9-F1
#
_cell.length_a   1.000
_cell.length_b   1.000
_cell.length_c   1.000
_cell.angle_alpha   90.00
_cell.angle_beta   90.00
_cell.angle_gamma   90.00
#
_symmetry.space_group_name_H-M   'P 1'
#
loop_
_entity.id
_entity.type
_entity.pdbx_description
1 polymer ?
#
loop_
_entity_poly.entity_id
_entity_poly.type
_entity_poly.pdbx_seq_one_letter_code
_entity_poly.pdbx_strand_id
1 'polypeptide(L)'
;MGLFIDLSSSSNQFFGLTSLIYTSTGYFCGLLNGQNEKLNKTYFTLIWVSIVLFQFLLFSLVVYQDYLIQDPFNFFVKWLATSLYTLTFLGILQIMIPIYKLS
;
A
#
# COMPACT_ATOMS: atom_id res chain seq x y z
N MET A 1 -10.99 0.72 -9.83
CA MET A 1 -11.14 1.89 -8.95
C MET A 1 -10.12 3.00 -9.21
N GLY A 2 -8.83 2.71 -9.41
CA GLY A 2 -7.82 3.77 -9.58
C GLY A 2 -8.06 4.74 -10.74
N LEU A 3 -8.48 4.28 -11.93
CA LEU A 3 -8.82 5.17 -13.06
C LEU A 3 -9.96 6.16 -12.74
N PHE A 4 -10.99 5.73 -12.01
CA PHE A 4 -12.09 6.61 -11.61
C PHE A 4 -11.65 7.67 -10.60
N ILE A 5 -10.72 7.30 -9.70
CA ILE A 5 -10.13 8.22 -8.72
C ILE A 5 -9.29 9.28 -9.46
N ASP A 6 -8.47 8.85 -10.42
CA ASP A 6 -7.67 9.73 -11.29
C ASP A 6 -8.54 10.71 -12.11
N LEU A 7 -9.72 10.27 -12.59
CA LEU A 7 -10.67 11.13 -13.32
C LEU A 7 -11.49 12.06 -12.42
N SER A 8 -11.65 11.75 -11.14
CA SER A 8 -12.47 12.52 -10.19
C SER A 8 -11.70 13.62 -9.45
N SER A 9 -10.37 13.57 -9.43
CA SER A 9 -9.54 14.47 -8.62
C SER A 9 -8.93 15.57 -9.49
N SER A 10 -9.31 16.82 -9.27
CA SER A 10 -9.00 17.97 -10.16
C SER A 10 -7.63 18.62 -9.97
N SER A 11 -6.71 18.08 -9.17
CA SER A 11 -5.39 18.70 -8.96
C SER A 11 -4.34 17.73 -8.41
N ASN A 12 -3.19 17.65 -9.09
CA ASN A 12 -1.96 16.94 -8.68
C ASN A 12 -2.03 15.41 -8.52
N GLN A 13 -2.66 14.69 -9.45
CA GLN A 13 -2.51 13.23 -9.52
C GLN A 13 -1.80 12.80 -10.80
N PHE A 14 -0.75 11.98 -10.62
CA PHE A 14 -0.06 11.29 -11.70
C PHE A 14 -1.04 10.32 -12.35
N PHE A 15 -1.62 10.73 -13.48
CA PHE A 15 -2.60 9.94 -14.22
C PHE A 15 -2.05 8.55 -14.54
N GLY A 16 -2.74 7.50 -14.10
CA GLY A 16 -2.33 6.12 -14.29
C GLY A 16 -1.47 5.54 -13.17
N LEU A 17 -0.76 6.35 -12.38
CA LEU A 17 0.05 5.86 -11.25
C LEU A 17 -0.85 5.22 -10.18
N THR A 18 -1.95 5.88 -9.81
CA THR A 18 -2.87 5.32 -8.81
C THR A 18 -3.53 4.05 -9.34
N SER A 19 -3.86 4.01 -10.64
CA SER A 19 -4.43 2.83 -11.29
C SER A 19 -3.49 1.63 -11.26
N LEU A 20 -2.20 1.84 -11.55
CA LEU A 20 -1.15 0.83 -11.51
C LEU A 20 -0.91 0.37 -10.08
N ILE A 21 -0.92 1.31 -9.13
CA ILE A 21 -0.72 1.03 -7.73
C ILE A 21 -1.84 0.14 -7.18
N TYR A 22 -3.10 0.49 -7.44
CA TYR A 22 -4.22 -0.29 -6.93
C TYR A 22 -4.33 -1.66 -7.61
N THR A 23 -4.01 -1.79 -8.89
CA THR A 23 -4.01 -3.09 -9.57
C THR A 23 -2.86 -3.98 -9.10
N SER A 24 -1.65 -3.44 -8.92
CA SER A 24 -0.50 -4.20 -8.40
C SER A 24 -0.77 -4.72 -6.99
N THR A 25 -1.25 -3.84 -6.10
CA THR A 25 -1.58 -4.20 -4.72
C THR A 25 -2.69 -5.25 -4.67
N GLY A 26 -3.74 -5.06 -5.47
CA GLY A 26 -4.84 -6.01 -5.59
C GLY A 26 -4.39 -7.37 -6.11
N TYR A 27 -3.48 -7.41 -7.10
CA TYR A 27 -2.91 -8.65 -7.62
C TYR A 27 -2.08 -9.39 -6.57
N PHE A 28 -1.16 -8.72 -5.88
CA PHE A 28 -0.35 -9.34 -4.83
C PHE A 28 -1.19 -9.79 -3.62
N CYS A 29 -2.20 -9.00 -3.24
CA CYS A 29 -3.13 -9.39 -2.18
C CYS A 29 -4.05 -10.54 -2.62
N GLY A 30 -4.38 -10.65 -3.91
CA GLY A 30 -5.13 -11.77 -4.49
C GLY A 30 -4.31 -13.07 -4.52
N LEU A 31 -3.00 -13.00 -4.74
CA LEU A 31 -2.10 -14.17 -4.65
C LEU A 31 -2.00 -14.73 -3.21
N LEU A 32 -2.23 -13.88 -2.21
CA LEU A 32 -2.34 -14.27 -0.81
C LEU A 32 -3.68 -14.95 -0.49
N ASN A 33 -4.70 -14.81 -1.35
CA ASN A 33 -5.99 -15.47 -1.16
C ASN A 33 -5.85 -17.00 -1.33
N GLY A 34 -6.35 -17.78 -0.36
CA GLY A 34 -6.18 -19.24 -0.32
C GLY A 34 -4.81 -19.75 0.17
N GLN A 35 -3.81 -18.87 0.33
CA GLN A 35 -2.53 -19.24 0.96
C GLN A 35 -2.55 -19.15 2.49
N ASN A 36 -3.60 -18.53 3.07
CA ASN A 36 -3.83 -18.48 4.52
C ASN A 36 -3.94 -19.87 5.17
N GLU A 37 -4.40 -20.88 4.43
CA GLU A 37 -4.52 -22.26 4.95
C GLU A 37 -3.19 -23.01 4.92
N LYS A 38 -2.23 -22.58 4.09
CA LYS A 38 -0.92 -23.24 3.90
C LYS A 38 0.21 -22.57 4.67
N LEU A 39 0.11 -21.27 4.92
CA LEU A 39 1.13 -20.47 5.59
C LEU A 39 0.74 -20.16 7.05
N ASN A 40 1.74 -20.09 7.93
CA ASN A 40 1.51 -19.62 9.29
C ASN A 40 0.95 -18.20 9.27
N LYS A 41 -0.02 -17.90 10.14
CA LYS A 41 -0.71 -16.61 10.24
C LYS A 41 0.27 -15.43 10.39
N THR A 42 1.40 -15.65 11.07
CA THR A 42 2.48 -14.66 11.23
C THR A 42 3.22 -14.38 9.92
N TYR A 43 3.49 -15.41 9.11
CA TYR A 43 4.14 -15.22 7.80
C TYR A 43 3.19 -14.53 6.82
N PHE A 44 1.91 -14.90 6.83
CA PHE A 44 0.90 -14.22 6.01
C PHE A 44 0.83 -12.73 6.31
N THR A 45 0.75 -12.36 7.60
CA THR A 45 0.67 -10.96 8.03
C THR A 45 1.94 -10.18 7.69
N LEU A 46 3.14 -10.77 7.86
CA LEU A 46 4.40 -10.13 7.45
C LEU A 46 4.49 -9.88 5.95
N ILE A 47 4.10 -10.84 5.12
CA ILE A 47 4.10 -10.68 3.66
C ILE A 47 3.12 -9.60 3.24
N TRP A 48 1.92 -9.60 3.82
CA TRP A 48 0.90 -8.59 3.55
C TRP A 48 1.37 -7.17 3.94
N VAL A 49 1.96 -7.00 5.14
CA VAL A 49 2.55 -5.71 5.56
C VAL A 49 3.68 -5.29 4.61
N SER A 50 4.52 -6.22 4.18
CA SER A 50 5.64 -5.93 3.26
C SER A 50 5.15 -5.44 1.91
N ILE A 51 4.08 -6.04 1.37
CA ILE A 51 3.43 -5.57 0.13
C ILE A 51 2.93 -4.14 0.29
N VAL A 52 2.23 -3.84 1.38
CA VAL A 52 1.70 -2.49 1.66
C VAL A 52 2.83 -1.46 1.79
N LEU A 53 3.90 -1.79 2.51
CA LEU A 53 5.07 -0.91 2.66
C LEU A 53 5.78 -0.64 1.33
N PHE A 54 6.01 -1.68 0.54
CA PHE A 54 6.63 -1.57 -0.77
C PHE A 54 5.78 -0.71 -1.71
N GLN A 55 4.47 -0.87 -1.64
CA GLN A 55 3.54 -0.06 -2.41
C GLN A 55 3.63 1.43 -2.06
N PHE A 56 3.64 1.74 -0.76
CA PHE A 56 3.78 3.11 -0.28
C PHE A 56 5.14 3.72 -0.66
N LEU A 57 6.19 2.89 -0.72
CA LEU A 57 7.52 3.31 -1.14
C LEU A 57 7.50 3.75 -2.62
N LEU A 58 6.95 2.94 -3.51
CA LEU A 58 6.84 3.28 -4.93
C LEU A 58 6.01 4.55 -5.15
N PHE A 59 4.90 4.71 -4.43
CA PHE A 59 4.09 5.93 -4.48
C PHE A 59 4.90 7.16 -4.03
N SER A 60 5.57 7.05 -2.89
CA SER A 60 6.31 8.16 -2.29
C SER A 60 7.50 8.57 -3.16
N LEU A 61 8.19 7.61 -3.78
CA LEU A 61 9.29 7.87 -4.71
C LEU A 61 8.87 8.75 -5.89
N VAL A 62 7.69 8.50 -6.45
CA VAL A 62 7.19 9.28 -7.60
C VAL A 62 6.62 10.62 -7.17
N VAL A 63 5.88 10.65 -6.07
CA VAL A 63 5.19 11.88 -5.61
C VAL A 63 6.12 12.89 -4.96
N TYR A 64 7.10 12.43 -4.19
CA TYR A 64 8.05 13.29 -3.46
C TYR A 64 9.46 13.23 -4.07
N GLN A 65 9.57 13.01 -5.38
CA GLN A 65 10.85 12.92 -6.08
C GLN A 65 11.76 14.14 -5.82
N ASP A 66 11.20 15.35 -5.89
CA ASP A 66 11.95 16.59 -5.61
C ASP A 66 12.44 16.65 -4.16
N TYR A 67 11.63 16.15 -3.23
CA TYR A 67 11.96 16.09 -1.80
C TYR A 67 13.05 15.07 -1.51
N LEU A 68 13.08 13.96 -2.26
CA LEU A 68 14.12 12.95 -2.19
C LEU A 68 15.48 13.50 -2.66
N ILE A 69 15.48 14.39 -3.65
CA ILE A 69 16.70 15.03 -4.16
C ILE A 69 17.23 16.07 -3.15
N GLN A 70 16.34 16.81 -2.49
CA GLN A 70 16.73 17.82 -1.50
C GLN A 70 17.20 17.21 -0.17
N ASP A 71 16.40 16.31 0.42
CA ASP A 71 16.67 15.73 1.74
C ASP A 71 16.25 14.24 1.81
N PRO A 72 17.11 13.32 1.36
CA PRO A 72 16.77 11.89 1.30
C PRO A 72 16.48 11.29 2.68
N PHE A 73 17.13 11.79 3.74
CA PHE A 73 16.87 11.32 5.11
C PHE A 73 15.45 11.68 5.59
N ASN A 74 15.04 12.94 5.41
CA ASN A 74 13.69 13.37 5.78
C ASN A 74 12.61 12.70 4.91
N PHE A 75 12.92 12.39 3.66
CA PHE A 75 12.05 11.58 2.81
C PHE A 75 11.77 10.21 3.45
N PHE A 76 12.80 9.47 3.88
CA PHE A 76 12.62 8.16 4.50
C PHE A 76 11.81 8.24 5.80
N VAL A 77 12.06 9.25 6.63
CA VAL A 77 11.30 9.47 7.87
C VAL A 77 9.83 9.77 7.57
N LYS A 78 9.55 10.64 6.60
CA LYS A 78 8.16 10.94 6.17
C LYS A 78 7.47 9.70 5.59
N TRP A 79 8.16 8.94 4.74
CA TRP A 79 7.63 7.70 4.19
C TRP A 79 7.32 6.68 5.29
N LEU A 80 8.21 6.48 6.26
CA LEU A 80 7.95 5.60 7.41
C LEU A 80 6.77 6.09 8.25
N ALA A 81 6.71 7.38 8.57
CA ALA A 81 5.63 7.94 9.38
C ALA A 81 4.24 7.77 8.72
N THR A 82 4.15 8.07 7.43
CA THR A 82 2.89 7.99 6.66
C THR A 82 2.47 6.55 6.40
N SER A 83 3.42 5.65 6.14
CA SER A 83 3.15 4.23 5.97
C SER A 83 2.72 3.57 7.29
N LEU A 84 3.38 3.88 8.42
CA LEU A 84 2.98 3.39 9.75
C LEU A 84 1.59 3.90 10.17
N TYR A 85 1.29 5.17 9.91
CA TYR A 85 -0.05 5.73 10.14
C TYR A 85 -1.11 4.90 9.40
N THR A 86 -0.90 4.66 8.11
CA THR A 86 -1.86 3.90 7.28
C THR A 86 -1.94 2.43 7.71
N LEU A 87 -0.81 1.80 8.03
CA LEU A 87 -0.76 0.43 8.55
C LEU A 87 -1.51 0.27 9.87
N THR A 88 -1.51 1.28 10.72
CA THR A 88 -2.26 1.24 11.98
C THR A 88 -3.77 1.13 11.71
N PHE A 89 -4.29 1.94 10.78
CA PHE A 89 -5.70 1.85 10.38
C PHE A 89 -6.03 0.53 9.70
N LEU A 90 -5.18 0.09 8.77
CA LEU A 90 -5.40 -1.19 8.10
C LEU A 90 -5.30 -2.38 9.06
N GLY A 91 -4.43 -2.33 10.07
CA GLY A 91 -4.32 -3.34 11.11
C GLY A 91 -5.59 -3.42 11.97
N ILE A 92 -6.17 -2.27 12.34
CA ILE A 92 -7.47 -2.20 13.02
C ILE A 92 -8.57 -2.83 12.14
N LEU A 93 -8.60 -2.49 10.85
CA LEU A 93 -9.54 -3.09 9.89
C LEU A 93 -9.34 -4.60 9.74
N GLN A 94 -8.10 -5.09 9.78
CA GLN A 94 -7.79 -6.52 9.70
C GLN A 94 -8.24 -7.29 10.95
N ILE A 95 -8.34 -6.62 12.11
CA ILE A 95 -8.93 -7.19 13.33
C ILE A 95 -10.46 -7.23 13.23
N MET A 96 -11.08 -6.16 12.72
CA MET A 96 -12.54 -6.06 12.58
C MET A 96 -13.09 -6.96 11.48
N ILE A 97 -12.44 -6.96 10.31
CA ILE A 97 -12.81 -7.73 9.11
C ILE A 97 -11.55 -8.46 8.63
N PRO A 98 -11.28 -9.64 9.19
CA PRO A 98 -10.13 -10.41 8.77
C PRO A 98 -10.24 -10.82 7.30
N ILE A 99 -9.20 -10.51 6.53
CA ILE A 99 -9.10 -10.80 5.09
C ILE A 99 -9.30 -12.31 4.81
N TYR A 100 -8.98 -13.19 5.77
CA TYR A 100 -9.19 -14.64 5.63
C TYR A 100 -10.66 -15.10 5.69
N LYS A 101 -11.59 -14.25 6.14
CA LYS A 101 -13.03 -14.57 6.19
C LYS A 101 -13.83 -14.09 4.96
N LEU A 102 -13.19 -13.39 4.04
CA LEU A 102 -13.84 -12.84 2.84
C LEU A 102 -13.91 -13.84 1.66
N SER A 103 -13.72 -15.14 1.93
CA SER A 103 -13.92 -16.23 0.95
C SER A 103 -15.33 -16.80 1.01
#